data_AF-A0A839PQN0-F1
#
_entry.id   AF-A0A839PQN0-F1
#
_cell.length_a   1.000
_cell.length_b   1.000
_cell.length_c   1.000
_cell.angle_alpha   90.00
_cell.angle_beta   90.00
_cell.angle_gamma   90.00
#
_symmetry.space_group_name_H-M   'P 1'
#
loop_
_entity.id
_entity.type
_entity.pdbx_description
1 polymer ?
#
loop_
_entity_poly.entity_id
_entity_poly.type
_entity_poly.pdbx_seq_one_letter_code
_entity_poly.pdbx_strand_id
1 'polypeptide(L)'
;MPSFAELIQQSSAHAWLFIPSAILLGALHGLEPGHSKTMMAAFIVAVRGTGTQAVLLGLAATVSHTLVVWGIALGGMYLWRGVDAETFEPYFQLASAAMIIGIALWMLWRTWEDQQQAKAAARHAHGEDIRPIDTGHGVIAVEVFEDGVPPRWRIRTEGGHRWVANEVTIVTERPDGARRAFTFVDRGSYFESVDAIPEPHEFMARVSLGHDGHTHDYDLAFVEGHGHDHLHEEVHGLEVATDGIEMRTNWRMPTTSAASSPIATSPPGRSSCSG
;
A
#
# COMPACT_ATOMS: atom_id res chain seq x y z
N MET A 1 -23.98 10.08 54.51
CA MET A 1 -23.88 10.14 53.04
C MET A 1 -24.23 11.57 52.65
N PRO A 2 -23.35 12.33 52.00
CA PRO A 2 -23.71 13.67 51.49
C PRO A 2 -24.94 13.56 50.60
N SER A 3 -25.82 14.55 50.66
CA SER A 3 -26.99 14.61 49.79
C SER A 3 -26.57 14.80 48.33
N PHE A 4 -27.40 14.35 47.38
CA PHE A 4 -27.13 14.53 45.95
C PHE A 4 -26.94 16.01 45.58
N ALA A 5 -27.66 16.91 46.24
CA ALA A 5 -27.51 18.35 46.07
C ALA A 5 -26.12 18.84 46.53
N GLU A 6 -25.62 18.37 47.69
CA GLU A 6 -24.28 18.69 48.18
C GLU A 6 -23.18 18.14 47.27
N LEU A 7 -23.38 16.94 46.68
CA LEU A 7 -22.45 16.36 45.71
C LEU A 7 -22.38 17.17 44.41
N ILE A 8 -23.49 17.67 43.88
CA ILE A 8 -23.50 18.57 42.71
C ILE A 8 -22.83 19.89 43.05
N GLN A 9 -23.10 20.45 44.23
CA GLN A 9 -22.53 21.73 44.65
C GLN A 9 -21.01 21.60 44.86
N GLN A 10 -20.55 20.51 45.46
CA GLN A 10 -19.13 20.18 45.60
C GLN A 10 -18.45 19.90 44.25
N SER A 11 -19.11 19.17 43.33
CA SER A 11 -18.61 18.92 41.98
C SER A 11 -18.48 20.21 41.17
N SER A 12 -19.45 21.13 41.29
CA SER A 12 -19.41 22.44 40.63
C SER A 12 -18.26 23.32 41.13
N ALA A 13 -17.89 23.22 42.41
CA ALA A 13 -16.73 23.92 42.97
C ALA A 13 -15.38 23.39 42.41
N HIS A 14 -15.36 22.17 41.86
CA HIS A 14 -14.21 21.55 41.23
C HIS A 14 -14.30 21.51 39.70
N ALA A 15 -15.29 22.18 39.08
CA ALA A 15 -15.47 22.22 37.63
C ALA A 15 -14.22 22.71 36.89
N TRP A 16 -13.44 23.59 37.52
CA TRP A 16 -12.17 24.08 36.98
C TRP A 16 -11.09 23.01 36.84
N LEU A 17 -11.13 21.91 37.61
CA LEU A 17 -10.26 20.74 37.45
C LEU A 17 -10.83 19.76 36.43
N PHE A 18 -12.15 19.55 36.46
CA PHE A 18 -12.80 18.58 35.58
C PHE A 18 -12.74 18.99 34.11
N ILE A 19 -12.95 20.26 33.77
CA ILE A 19 -12.92 20.73 32.38
C ILE A 19 -11.55 20.48 31.71
N PRO A 20 -10.40 20.91 32.28
CA PRO A 20 -9.09 20.58 31.73
C PRO A 20 -8.81 19.08 31.66
N SER A 21 -9.18 18.32 32.70
CA SER A 21 -8.95 16.87 32.72
C SER A 21 -9.75 16.13 31.64
N ALA A 22 -10.99 16.56 31.37
CA ALA A 22 -11.83 16.02 30.31
C ALA A 22 -11.26 16.32 28.91
N ILE A 23 -10.75 17.53 28.69
CA ILE A 23 -10.06 17.89 27.44
C ILE A 23 -8.79 17.04 27.27
N LEU A 24 -7.99 16.90 28.32
CA LEU A 24 -6.75 16.13 28.31
C LEU A 24 -7.02 14.63 28.03
N LEU A 25 -7.97 14.03 28.74
CA LEU A 25 -8.38 12.63 28.54
C LEU A 25 -8.98 12.42 27.15
N GLY A 26 -9.80 13.36 26.66
CA GLY A 26 -10.33 13.32 25.30
C GLY A 26 -9.24 13.39 24.24
N ALA A 27 -8.24 14.25 24.42
CA ALA A 27 -7.07 14.34 23.54
C ALA A 27 -6.24 13.05 23.57
N LEU A 28 -5.97 12.51 24.77
CA LEU A 28 -5.21 11.27 24.94
C LEU A 28 -5.93 10.07 24.31
N HIS A 29 -7.23 9.97 24.52
CA HIS A 29 -8.06 8.93 23.92
C HIS A 29 -8.15 9.06 22.38
N GLY A 30 -8.11 10.29 21.85
CA GLY A 30 -8.00 10.55 20.42
C GLY A 30 -6.65 10.10 19.83
N LEU A 31 -5.60 10.07 20.65
CA LEU A 31 -4.23 9.66 20.29
C LEU A 31 -3.97 8.15 20.44
N GLU A 32 -4.86 7.41 21.12
CA GLU A 32 -4.73 5.95 21.22
C GLU A 32 -4.82 5.29 19.83
N PRO A 33 -3.82 4.47 19.43
CA PRO A 33 -3.82 3.78 18.15
C PRO A 33 -5.02 2.83 18.07
N GLY A 34 -5.90 3.04 17.09
CA GLY A 34 -7.03 2.18 16.82
C GLY A 34 -7.30 2.13 15.33
N HIS A 35 -7.71 0.96 14.84
CA HIS A 35 -7.86 0.66 13.40
C HIS A 35 -8.70 1.69 12.62
N SER A 36 -9.72 2.28 13.25
CA SER A 36 -10.60 3.28 12.64
C SER A 36 -10.07 4.72 12.71
N LYS A 37 -9.25 5.07 13.71
CA LYS A 37 -8.63 6.41 13.85
C LYS A 37 -7.44 6.57 12.92
N THR A 38 -6.66 5.51 12.72
CA THR A 38 -5.56 5.47 11.75
C THR A 38 -6.09 5.53 10.32
N MET A 39 -7.21 4.85 10.02
CA MET A 39 -7.89 4.98 8.73
C MET A 39 -8.41 6.42 8.50
N MET A 40 -8.95 7.08 9.53
CA MET A 40 -9.42 8.47 9.41
C MET A 40 -8.27 9.46 9.19
N ALA A 41 -7.11 9.23 9.83
CA ALA A 41 -5.90 10.00 9.58
C ALA A 41 -5.37 9.78 8.15
N ALA A 42 -5.36 8.54 7.67
CA ALA A 42 -4.99 8.20 6.29
C ALA A 42 -5.94 8.84 5.27
N PHE A 43 -7.25 8.89 5.55
CA PHE A 43 -8.23 9.57 4.72
C PHE A 43 -7.96 11.09 4.62
N ILE A 44 -7.63 11.74 5.74
CA ILE A 44 -7.29 13.18 5.77
C ILE A 44 -6.00 13.46 4.98
N VAL A 45 -5.00 12.59 5.07
CA VAL A 45 -3.74 12.68 4.31
C VAL A 45 -3.98 12.44 2.81
N ALA A 46 -4.78 11.43 2.46
CA ALA A 46 -5.07 11.05 1.07
C ALA A 46 -5.90 12.10 0.33
N VAL A 47 -6.85 12.77 1.01
CA VAL A 47 -7.76 13.74 0.38
C VAL A 47 -7.11 15.12 0.15
N ARG A 48 -5.86 15.36 0.61
CA ARG A 48 -5.22 16.70 0.62
C ARG A 48 -6.14 17.77 1.20
N GLY A 49 -6.94 17.40 2.19
CA GLY A 49 -7.94 18.28 2.78
C GLY A 49 -7.26 19.48 3.44
N THR A 50 -7.75 20.69 3.16
CA THR A 50 -7.34 21.89 3.89
C THR A 50 -7.57 21.67 5.39
N GLY A 51 -6.68 22.16 6.28
CA GLY A 51 -6.78 21.88 7.72
C GLY A 51 -8.13 22.24 8.35
N THR A 52 -8.84 23.20 7.75
CA THR A 52 -10.23 23.55 8.10
C THR A 52 -11.24 22.42 7.85
N GLN A 53 -11.06 21.59 6.82
CA GLN A 53 -11.93 20.42 6.55
C GLN A 53 -11.75 19.31 7.59
N ALA A 54 -10.51 19.08 8.05
CA ALA A 54 -10.25 18.11 9.12
C ALA A 54 -10.89 18.54 10.45
N VAL A 55 -10.81 19.85 10.77
CA VAL A 55 -11.47 20.42 11.96
C VAL A 55 -12.99 20.32 11.87
N LEU A 56 -13.58 20.65 10.72
CA LEU A 56 -15.02 20.52 10.50
C LEU A 56 -15.50 19.07 10.60
N LEU A 57 -14.73 18.11 10.08
CA LEU A 57 -15.04 16.69 10.21
C LEU A 57 -15.03 16.24 11.68
N GLY A 58 -14.01 16.65 12.45
CA GLY A 58 -13.93 16.38 13.88
C GLY A 58 -15.08 17.01 14.69
N LEU A 59 -15.46 18.25 14.37
CA LEU A 59 -16.60 18.93 14.98
C LEU A 59 -17.92 18.25 14.62
N ALA A 60 -18.11 17.84 13.37
CA ALA A 60 -19.30 17.10 12.95
C ALA A 60 -19.38 15.74 13.66
N ALA A 61 -18.26 15.03 13.80
CA ALA A 61 -18.19 13.76 14.52
C ALA A 61 -18.54 13.92 16.01
N THR A 62 -18.02 14.93 16.68
CA THR A 62 -18.30 15.19 18.11
C THR A 62 -19.75 15.62 18.36
N VAL A 63 -20.29 16.52 17.52
CA VAL A 63 -21.69 16.95 17.60
C VAL A 63 -22.63 15.78 17.31
N SER A 64 -22.40 15.02 16.24
CA SER A 64 -23.23 13.86 15.90
C SER A 64 -23.18 12.79 16.99
N HIS A 65 -21.99 12.49 17.52
CA HIS A 65 -21.85 11.51 18.58
C HIS A 65 -22.62 11.92 19.84
N THR A 66 -22.51 13.19 20.24
CA THR A 66 -23.23 13.72 21.41
C THR A 66 -24.75 13.68 21.18
N LEU A 67 -25.22 14.10 20.00
CA LEU A 67 -26.64 14.06 19.66
C LEU A 67 -27.21 12.65 19.63
N VAL A 68 -26.46 11.68 19.10
CA VAL A 68 -26.90 10.27 19.07
C VAL A 68 -27.03 9.71 20.48
N VAL A 69 -26.03 9.92 21.35
CA VAL A 69 -26.09 9.44 22.75
C VAL A 69 -27.27 10.09 23.49
N TRP A 70 -27.47 11.40 23.34
CA TRP A 70 -28.62 12.09 23.91
C TRP A 70 -29.95 11.57 23.36
N GLY A 71 -30.04 11.33 22.06
CA GLY A 71 -31.22 10.77 21.40
C GLY A 71 -31.56 9.38 21.89
N ILE A 72 -30.56 8.49 22.04
CA ILE A 72 -30.74 7.15 22.60
C ILE A 72 -31.14 7.22 24.07
N ALA A 73 -30.50 8.07 24.88
CA ALA A 73 -30.82 8.21 26.30
C ALA A 73 -32.25 8.73 26.53
N LEU A 74 -32.62 9.83 25.86
CA LEU A 74 -33.96 10.40 25.94
C LEU A 74 -35.01 9.47 25.34
N GLY A 75 -34.71 8.86 24.19
CA GLY A 75 -35.58 7.90 23.51
C GLY A 75 -35.82 6.65 24.35
N GLY A 76 -34.77 6.10 24.96
CA GLY A 76 -34.84 4.99 25.91
C GLY A 76 -35.69 5.35 27.12
N MET A 77 -35.44 6.49 27.76
CA MET A 77 -36.26 6.99 28.88
C MET A 77 -37.71 7.30 28.51
N TYR A 78 -38.04 7.53 27.24
CA TYR A 78 -39.41 7.77 26.79
C TYR A 78 -40.14 6.46 26.47
N LEU A 79 -39.48 5.57 25.72
CA LEU A 79 -40.07 4.32 25.22
C LEU A 79 -40.07 3.19 26.27
N TRP A 80 -39.10 3.16 27.19
CA TRP A 80 -38.96 2.12 28.23
C TRP A 80 -39.45 2.59 29.62
N ARG A 81 -40.36 3.58 29.68
CA ARG A 81 -40.96 4.02 30.95
C ARG A 81 -41.70 2.85 31.62
N GLY A 82 -41.26 2.48 32.82
CA GLY A 82 -41.86 1.40 33.61
C GLY A 82 -41.23 0.02 33.40
N VAL A 83 -40.08 -0.04 32.72
CA VAL A 83 -39.29 -1.26 32.53
C VAL A 83 -38.06 -1.18 33.44
N ASP A 84 -37.90 -2.13 34.37
CA ASP A 84 -36.77 -2.12 35.29
C ASP A 84 -35.47 -2.53 34.58
N ALA A 85 -34.47 -1.65 34.66
CA ALA A 85 -33.15 -1.85 34.04
C ALA A 85 -32.46 -3.13 34.55
N GLU A 86 -32.71 -3.51 35.80
CA GLU A 86 -32.20 -4.74 36.44
C GLU A 86 -32.66 -6.01 35.71
N THR A 87 -33.83 -5.97 35.07
CA THR A 87 -34.31 -7.11 34.28
C THR A 87 -33.54 -7.24 32.97
N PHE A 88 -33.07 -6.14 32.38
CA PHE A 88 -32.44 -6.13 31.05
C PHE A 88 -30.92 -6.30 31.08
N GLU A 89 -30.27 -5.92 32.18
CA GLU A 89 -28.83 -6.09 32.41
C GLU A 89 -28.31 -7.49 32.03
N PRO A 90 -28.90 -8.61 32.52
CA PRO A 90 -28.42 -9.94 32.17
C PRO A 90 -28.62 -10.30 30.69
N TYR A 91 -29.69 -9.80 30.04
CA TYR A 91 -29.91 -10.06 28.62
C TYR A 91 -28.90 -9.32 27.74
N PHE A 92 -28.56 -8.07 28.06
CA PHE A 92 -27.52 -7.33 27.34
C PHE A 92 -26.14 -7.97 27.53
N GLN A 93 -25.85 -8.51 28.72
CA GLN A 93 -24.61 -9.24 28.98
C GLN A 93 -24.55 -10.55 28.17
N LEU A 94 -25.64 -11.32 28.12
CA LEU A 94 -25.69 -12.54 27.32
C LEU A 94 -25.61 -12.24 25.82
N ALA A 95 -26.30 -11.21 25.35
CA ALA A 95 -26.28 -10.80 23.94
C ALA A 95 -24.89 -10.32 23.50
N SER A 96 -24.21 -9.51 24.32
CA SER A 96 -22.84 -9.08 24.03
C SER A 96 -21.85 -10.24 24.06
N ALA A 97 -21.95 -11.15 25.04
CA ALA A 97 -21.12 -12.35 25.08
C ALA A 97 -21.31 -13.22 23.83
N ALA A 98 -22.57 -13.45 23.41
CA ALA A 98 -22.88 -14.19 22.20
C ALA A 98 -22.29 -13.53 20.95
N MET A 99 -22.39 -12.20 20.84
CA MET A 99 -21.82 -11.43 19.74
C MET A 99 -20.29 -11.54 19.68
N ILE A 100 -19.61 -11.40 20.82
CA ILE A 100 -18.14 -11.52 20.91
C ILE A 100 -17.70 -12.92 20.49
N ILE A 101 -18.36 -13.97 20.99
CA ILE A 101 -18.07 -15.36 20.61
C ILE A 101 -18.30 -15.56 19.11
N GLY A 102 -19.38 -15.02 18.55
CA GLY A 102 -19.67 -15.07 17.13
C GLY A 102 -18.57 -14.45 16.28
N ILE A 103 -18.09 -13.26 16.64
CA ILE A 103 -16.99 -12.58 15.94
C ILE A 103 -15.68 -13.38 16.09
N ALA A 104 -15.38 -13.89 17.28
CA ALA A 104 -14.17 -14.69 17.52
C ALA A 104 -14.15 -15.98 16.69
N LEU A 105 -15.27 -16.70 16.63
CA LEU A 105 -15.42 -17.89 15.80
C LEU A 105 -15.33 -17.56 14.31
N TRP A 106 -15.94 -16.45 13.89
CA TRP A 106 -15.86 -15.98 12.50
C TRP A 106 -14.43 -15.63 12.10
N MET A 107 -13.68 -14.91 12.96
CA MET A 107 -12.26 -14.62 12.73
C MET A 107 -11.43 -15.90 12.66
N LEU A 108 -11.66 -16.86 13.57
CA LEU A 108 -10.93 -18.12 13.57
C LEU A 108 -11.20 -18.92 12.29
N TRP A 109 -12.46 -18.99 11.86
CA TRP A 109 -12.83 -19.68 10.64
C TRP A 109 -12.22 -18.99 9.42
N ARG A 110 -12.30 -17.67 9.32
CA ARG A 110 -11.70 -16.92 8.22
C ARG A 110 -10.20 -17.15 8.11
N THR A 111 -9.47 -17.07 9.22
CA THR A 111 -8.02 -17.36 9.24
C THR A 111 -7.71 -18.78 8.82
N TRP A 112 -8.55 -19.75 9.19
CA TRP A 112 -8.37 -21.13 8.74
C TRP A 112 -8.57 -21.29 7.23
N GLU A 113 -9.57 -20.61 6.67
CA GLU A 113 -9.81 -20.62 5.22
C GLU A 113 -8.64 -20.01 4.45
N ASP A 114 -8.15 -18.84 4.89
CA ASP A 114 -6.99 -18.17 4.30
C ASP A 114 -5.73 -19.05 4.37
N GLN A 115 -5.48 -19.71 5.51
CA GLN A 115 -4.37 -20.65 5.64
C GLN A 115 -4.51 -21.89 4.76
N GLN A 116 -5.74 -22.33 4.51
CA GLN A 116 -5.99 -23.51 3.70
C GLN A 116 -5.80 -23.22 2.21
N GLN A 117 -6.15 -22.01 1.76
CA GLN A 117 -5.82 -21.49 0.43
C GLN A 117 -4.30 -21.33 0.27
N ALA A 118 -3.60 -20.76 1.26
CA ALA A 118 -2.15 -20.64 1.23
C ALA A 118 -1.45 -22.01 1.19
N LYS A 119 -1.93 -22.99 1.97
CA LYS A 119 -1.42 -24.37 1.94
C LYS A 119 -1.73 -25.09 0.63
N ALA A 120 -2.87 -24.82 0.00
CA ALA A 120 -3.21 -25.37 -1.31
C ALA A 120 -2.29 -24.78 -2.40
N ALA A 121 -2.06 -23.46 -2.39
CA ALA A 121 -1.10 -22.80 -3.26
C ALA A 121 0.33 -23.36 -3.06
N ALA A 122 0.77 -23.52 -1.81
CA ALA A 122 2.08 -24.10 -1.50
C ALA A 122 2.24 -25.56 -1.97
N ARG A 123 1.16 -26.36 -1.97
CA ARG A 123 1.17 -27.74 -2.50
C ARG A 123 1.21 -27.81 -4.03
N HIS A 124 0.85 -26.74 -4.72
CA HIS A 124 1.05 -26.62 -6.17
C HIS A 124 2.43 -26.04 -6.53
N ALA A 125 3.13 -25.43 -5.58
CA ALA A 125 4.48 -24.86 -5.74
C ALA A 125 5.62 -25.89 -5.50
N HIS A 126 5.47 -27.12 -6.01
CA HIS A 126 6.55 -28.13 -5.97
C HIS A 126 7.60 -27.96 -7.10
N GLY A 127 7.83 -26.74 -7.57
CA GLY A 127 9.01 -26.34 -8.32
C GLY A 127 9.57 -25.09 -7.65
N GLU A 128 10.74 -25.21 -7.02
CA GLU A 128 11.26 -24.27 -5.99
C GLU A 128 11.35 -22.79 -6.39
N ASP A 129 11.25 -22.45 -7.68
CA ASP A 129 11.45 -21.07 -8.17
C ASP A 129 10.29 -20.47 -8.98
N ILE A 130 9.14 -21.14 -9.08
CA ILE A 130 8.03 -20.65 -9.92
C ILE A 130 7.10 -19.71 -9.12
N ARG A 131 7.03 -18.45 -9.51
CA ARG A 131 6.17 -17.41 -8.94
C ARG A 131 5.01 -17.08 -9.90
N PRO A 132 3.77 -17.56 -9.64
CA PRO A 132 2.61 -17.17 -10.43
C PRO A 132 2.17 -15.74 -10.08
N ILE A 133 1.86 -14.94 -11.10
CA ILE A 133 1.35 -13.57 -11.01
C ILE A 133 0.00 -13.53 -11.73
N ASP A 134 -1.06 -13.20 -11.00
CA ASP A 134 -2.37 -12.88 -11.60
C ASP A 134 -2.36 -11.43 -12.08
N THR A 135 -2.48 -11.27 -13.39
CA THR A 135 -2.42 -9.97 -14.07
C THR A 135 -3.79 -9.32 -14.24
N GLY A 136 -4.87 -9.98 -13.78
CA GLY A 136 -6.26 -9.61 -14.10
C GLY A 136 -6.68 -9.93 -15.54
N HIS A 137 -5.71 -10.13 -16.43
CA HIS A 137 -5.89 -10.53 -17.84
C HIS A 137 -5.37 -11.95 -18.12
N GLY A 138 -4.89 -12.65 -17.11
CA GLY A 138 -4.26 -13.96 -17.22
C GLY A 138 -3.26 -14.21 -16.12
N VAL A 139 -2.77 -15.44 -16.02
CA VAL A 139 -1.75 -15.84 -15.07
C VAL A 139 -0.44 -16.06 -15.83
N ILE A 140 0.61 -15.37 -15.37
CA ILE A 140 1.98 -15.64 -15.83
C ILE A 140 2.78 -16.28 -14.70
N ALA A 141 3.63 -17.23 -15.03
CA ALA A 141 4.57 -17.85 -14.11
C ALA A 141 5.97 -17.29 -14.41
N VAL A 142 6.59 -16.67 -13.41
CA VAL A 142 7.96 -16.14 -13.47
C VAL A 142 8.86 -17.06 -12.66
N GLU A 143 9.91 -17.59 -13.28
CA GLU A 143 10.86 -18.51 -12.64
C GLU A 143 12.31 -18.07 -12.88
N VAL A 144 13.19 -18.39 -11.93
CA VAL A 144 14.64 -18.37 -12.13
C VAL A 144 15.05 -19.78 -12.53
N PHE A 145 15.64 -19.94 -13.71
CA PHE A 145 16.04 -21.25 -14.23
C PHE A 145 17.56 -21.35 -14.32
N GLU A 146 18.11 -22.35 -13.63
CA GLU A 146 19.56 -22.60 -13.52
C GLU A 146 19.98 -24.05 -13.85
N ASP A 147 19.04 -24.91 -14.27
CA ASP A 147 19.36 -26.31 -14.59
C ASP A 147 20.18 -26.43 -15.89
N GLY A 148 21.48 -26.67 -15.74
CA GLY A 148 22.43 -26.88 -16.83
C GLY A 148 22.81 -25.60 -17.60
N VAL A 149 22.40 -24.42 -17.14
CA VAL A 149 22.69 -23.11 -17.75
C VAL A 149 22.90 -22.04 -16.66
N PRO A 150 23.61 -20.94 -16.93
CA PRO A 150 23.66 -19.80 -16.01
C PRO A 150 22.24 -19.31 -15.69
N PRO A 151 21.96 -18.83 -14.46
CA PRO A 151 20.61 -18.47 -14.03
C PRO A 151 19.97 -17.44 -14.96
N ARG A 152 18.79 -17.76 -15.49
CA ARG A 152 18.00 -16.91 -16.40
C ARG A 152 16.60 -16.71 -15.86
N TRP A 153 16.01 -15.56 -16.15
CA TRP A 153 14.58 -15.38 -15.99
C TRP A 153 13.85 -16.18 -17.05
N ARG A 154 12.82 -16.92 -16.64
CA ARG A 154 11.85 -17.51 -17.56
C ARG A 154 10.44 -17.07 -17.20
N ILE A 155 9.67 -16.72 -18.22
CA ILE A 155 8.28 -16.29 -18.05
C ILE A 155 7.40 -17.15 -18.94
N ARG A 156 6.37 -17.75 -18.37
CA ARG A 156 5.39 -18.60 -19.06
C ARG A 156 4.01 -18.01 -18.87
N THR A 157 3.19 -18.05 -19.92
CA THR A 157 1.76 -17.75 -19.79
C THR A 157 1.04 -19.06 -19.45
N GLU A 158 0.46 -19.15 -18.25
CA GLU A 158 -0.29 -20.34 -17.81
C GLU A 158 -1.77 -20.28 -18.25
N GLY A 159 -2.32 -19.07 -18.40
CA GLY A 159 -3.66 -18.87 -18.92
C GLY A 159 -3.98 -17.39 -19.19
N GLY A 160 -4.94 -17.13 -20.09
CA GLY A 160 -5.38 -15.77 -20.42
C GLY A 160 -4.61 -15.12 -21.56
N HIS A 161 -4.31 -13.83 -21.43
CA HIS A 161 -3.68 -13.00 -22.46
C HIS A 161 -2.25 -13.46 -22.77
N ARG A 162 -1.93 -13.56 -24.06
CA ARG A 162 -0.60 -13.93 -24.53
C ARG A 162 0.23 -12.66 -24.72
N TRP A 163 1.03 -12.34 -23.71
CA TRP A 163 2.04 -11.29 -23.74
C TRP A 163 3.05 -11.51 -24.88
N VAL A 164 3.73 -10.46 -25.34
CA VAL A 164 4.92 -10.58 -26.21
C VAL A 164 6.19 -10.15 -25.47
N ALA A 165 7.35 -10.66 -25.90
CA ALA A 165 8.62 -10.43 -25.19
C ALA A 165 9.01 -8.94 -25.00
N ASN A 166 8.56 -8.04 -25.88
CA ASN A 166 8.83 -6.60 -25.77
C ASN A 166 7.87 -5.86 -24.81
N GLU A 167 6.80 -6.50 -24.37
CA GLU A 167 5.83 -5.96 -23.41
C GLU A 167 6.19 -6.30 -21.97
N VAL A 168 7.21 -7.15 -21.78
CA VAL A 168 7.62 -7.64 -20.46
C VAL A 168 9.03 -7.17 -20.16
N THR A 169 9.22 -6.56 -19.00
CA THR A 169 10.54 -6.18 -18.49
C THR A 169 10.64 -6.60 -17.04
N ILE A 170 11.81 -7.10 -16.63
CA ILE A 170 12.11 -7.35 -15.22
C ILE A 170 13.26 -6.44 -14.82
N VAL A 171 13.11 -5.72 -13.72
CA VAL A 171 14.18 -4.91 -13.11
C VAL A 171 14.50 -5.48 -11.74
N THR A 172 15.75 -5.88 -11.52
CA THR A 172 16.22 -6.28 -10.19
C THR A 172 16.85 -5.11 -9.47
N GLU A 173 16.56 -4.95 -8.18
CA GLU A 173 17.20 -4.02 -7.25
C GLU A 173 17.85 -4.81 -6.10
N ARG A 174 19.15 -4.63 -5.93
CA ARG A 174 19.93 -5.29 -4.86
C ARG A 174 20.00 -4.43 -3.59
N PRO A 175 20.37 -5.01 -2.44
CA PRO A 175 20.53 -4.26 -1.18
C PRO A 175 21.56 -3.12 -1.25
N ASP A 176 22.53 -3.21 -2.17
CA ASP A 176 23.52 -2.16 -2.45
C ASP A 176 22.96 -1.01 -3.34
N GLY A 177 21.69 -1.09 -3.74
CA GLY A 177 21.01 -0.15 -4.62
C GLY A 177 21.30 -0.37 -6.12
N ALA A 178 22.06 -1.40 -6.49
CA ALA A 178 22.33 -1.70 -7.88
C ALA A 178 21.04 -2.16 -8.58
N ARG A 179 20.67 -1.47 -9.66
CA ARG A 179 19.51 -1.81 -10.49
C ARG A 179 19.93 -2.35 -11.84
N ARG A 180 19.29 -3.44 -12.28
CA ARG A 180 19.54 -4.04 -13.60
C ARG A 180 18.23 -4.41 -14.28
N ALA A 181 18.04 -3.93 -15.49
CA ALA A 181 16.91 -4.30 -16.34
C ALA A 181 17.28 -5.49 -17.23
N PHE A 182 16.34 -6.41 -17.38
CA PHE A 182 16.46 -7.60 -18.22
C PHE A 182 15.48 -7.50 -19.39
N THR A 183 15.96 -7.88 -20.57
CA THR A 183 15.16 -8.02 -21.79
C THR A 183 14.99 -9.48 -22.13
N PHE A 184 13.92 -9.80 -22.85
CA PHE A 184 13.49 -11.17 -23.08
C PHE A 184 13.50 -11.55 -24.56
N VAL A 185 13.77 -12.83 -24.83
CA VAL A 185 13.64 -13.45 -26.14
C VAL A 185 12.52 -14.47 -26.10
N ASP A 186 11.69 -14.48 -27.14
CA ASP A 186 10.65 -15.48 -27.31
C ASP A 186 11.23 -16.84 -27.73
N ARG A 187 11.01 -17.87 -26.92
CA ARG A 187 11.37 -19.28 -27.19
C ARG A 187 10.15 -20.13 -27.58
N GLY A 188 9.02 -19.49 -27.85
CA GLY A 188 7.77 -20.11 -28.29
C GLY A 188 6.83 -20.44 -27.13
N SER A 189 7.29 -21.26 -26.17
CA SER A 189 6.50 -21.66 -24.99
C SER A 189 6.83 -20.86 -23.72
N TYR A 190 7.93 -20.11 -23.72
CA TYR A 190 8.36 -19.23 -22.64
C TYR A 190 9.20 -18.09 -23.19
N PHE A 191 9.35 -17.04 -22.38
CA PHE A 191 10.31 -15.96 -22.59
C PHE A 191 11.51 -16.18 -21.72
N GLU A 192 12.72 -15.92 -22.23
CA GLU A 192 13.96 -16.12 -21.50
C GLU A 192 14.81 -14.84 -21.53
N SER A 193 15.44 -14.49 -20.41
CA SER A 193 16.30 -13.30 -20.36
C SER A 193 17.56 -13.45 -21.23
N VAL A 194 17.87 -12.40 -21.99
CA VAL A 194 19.08 -12.29 -22.82
C VAL A 194 20.35 -12.34 -21.97
N ASP A 195 20.28 -11.77 -20.76
CA ASP A 195 21.36 -11.72 -19.78
C ASP A 195 21.16 -12.74 -18.66
N ALA A 196 22.27 -13.24 -18.12
CA ALA A 196 22.27 -14.06 -16.91
C ALA A 196 22.07 -13.19 -15.68
N ILE A 197 21.37 -13.74 -14.69
CA ILE A 197 21.18 -13.13 -13.38
C ILE A 197 22.50 -13.31 -12.61
N PRO A 198 23.11 -12.25 -12.08
CA PRO A 198 24.30 -12.44 -11.25
C PRO A 198 23.92 -13.09 -9.91
N GLU A 199 24.74 -14.01 -9.42
CA GLU A 199 24.66 -14.48 -8.03
C GLU A 199 25.20 -13.41 -7.07
N PRO A 200 24.75 -13.37 -5.80
CA PRO A 200 23.72 -14.22 -5.18
C PRO A 200 22.30 -13.79 -5.58
N HIS A 201 21.32 -14.69 -5.43
CA HIS A 201 19.90 -14.39 -5.63
C HIS A 201 19.27 -13.66 -4.42
N GLU A 202 19.89 -12.53 -4.03
CA GLU A 202 19.39 -11.60 -3.02
C GLU A 202 19.05 -10.27 -3.68
N PHE A 203 17.79 -10.11 -4.10
CA PHE A 203 17.29 -8.91 -4.76
C PHE A 203 15.76 -8.85 -4.76
N MET A 204 15.23 -7.63 -4.92
CA MET A 204 13.85 -7.38 -5.31
C MET A 204 13.75 -7.37 -6.84
N ALA A 205 12.78 -8.06 -7.42
CA ALA A 205 12.51 -8.08 -8.85
C ALA A 205 11.15 -7.43 -9.14
N ARG A 206 11.15 -6.32 -9.87
CA ARG A 206 9.94 -5.68 -10.39
C ARG A 206 9.64 -6.19 -11.79
N VAL A 207 8.52 -6.85 -11.96
CA VAL A 207 7.99 -7.31 -13.25
C VAL A 207 7.02 -6.26 -13.77
N SER A 208 7.34 -5.65 -14.91
CA SER A 208 6.51 -4.67 -15.59
C SER A 208 5.89 -5.29 -16.84
N LEU A 209 4.57 -5.25 -16.95
CA LEU A 209 3.79 -5.78 -18.07
C LEU A 209 3.02 -4.64 -18.75
N GLY A 210 3.35 -4.34 -20.00
CA GLY A 210 2.71 -3.28 -20.79
C GLY A 210 1.69 -3.83 -21.78
N HIS A 211 0.42 -3.43 -21.68
CA HIS A 211 -0.64 -3.79 -22.61
C HIS A 211 -1.60 -2.61 -22.85
N ASP A 212 -2.02 -2.39 -24.10
CA ASP A 212 -2.98 -1.34 -24.49
C ASP A 212 -2.68 0.07 -23.95
N GLY A 213 -1.39 0.39 -23.78
CA GLY A 213 -0.92 1.69 -23.29
C GLY A 213 -0.90 1.85 -21.77
N HIS A 214 -1.18 0.79 -21.02
CA HIS A 214 -1.06 0.73 -19.56
C HIS A 214 0.04 -0.25 -19.14
N THR A 215 0.75 0.06 -18.06
CA THR A 215 1.77 -0.81 -17.47
C THR A 215 1.35 -1.23 -16.08
N HIS A 216 1.44 -2.53 -15.80
CA HIS A 216 1.23 -3.10 -14.48
C HIS A 216 2.58 -3.56 -13.91
N ASP A 217 2.88 -3.14 -12.68
CA ASP A 217 4.12 -3.48 -11.98
C ASP A 217 3.83 -4.45 -10.83
N TYR A 218 4.65 -5.49 -10.71
CA TYR A 218 4.56 -6.52 -9.67
C TYR A 218 5.93 -6.74 -9.03
N ASP A 219 6.02 -6.58 -7.71
CA ASP A 219 7.27 -6.75 -6.97
C ASP A 219 7.38 -8.16 -6.37
N LEU A 220 8.50 -8.85 -6.64
CA LEU A 220 8.83 -10.19 -6.17
C LEU A 220 10.14 -10.16 -5.37
N ALA A 221 10.18 -10.77 -4.19
CA ALA A 221 11.40 -10.88 -3.39
C ALA A 221 12.10 -12.24 -3.62
N PHE A 222 13.41 -12.19 -3.89
CA PHE A 222 14.28 -13.37 -3.98
C PHE A 222 15.41 -13.23 -2.96
N VAL A 223 15.55 -14.21 -2.06
CA VAL A 223 16.60 -14.26 -1.03
C VAL A 223 17.14 -15.69 -0.95
N GLU A 224 18.43 -15.85 -1.24
CA GLU A 224 19.11 -17.14 -1.24
C GLU A 224 19.73 -17.42 0.15
N GLY A 225 19.07 -18.25 0.96
CA GLY A 225 19.53 -18.57 2.31
C GLY A 225 18.54 -19.45 3.07
N HIS A 226 19.03 -20.61 3.53
CA HIS A 226 18.36 -21.65 4.29
C HIS A 226 17.05 -21.29 5.03
N GLY A 227 15.98 -21.97 4.61
CA GLY A 227 14.92 -22.48 5.49
C GLY A 227 13.92 -21.47 5.99
N HIS A 228 12.67 -21.62 5.54
CA HIS A 228 11.47 -21.12 6.22
C HIS A 228 11.60 -19.71 6.82
N ASP A 229 11.31 -18.67 6.03
CA ASP A 229 10.82 -17.45 6.66
C ASP A 229 9.52 -16.98 6.02
N HIS A 230 8.46 -17.17 6.80
CA HIS A 230 7.14 -16.60 6.61
C HIS A 230 7.20 -15.14 7.06
N LEU A 231 7.93 -14.30 6.34
CA LEU A 231 7.92 -12.86 6.53
C LEU A 231 7.98 -12.23 5.13
N HIS A 232 7.13 -11.23 4.90
CA HIS A 232 6.92 -10.48 3.65
C HIS A 232 5.72 -10.89 2.77
N GLU A 233 4.55 -10.96 3.39
CA GLU A 233 3.28 -10.64 2.70
C GLU A 233 2.39 -9.74 3.60
N GLU A 234 2.99 -8.74 4.25
CA GLU A 234 2.24 -7.78 5.08
C GLU A 234 2.67 -6.30 4.87
N VAL A 235 3.29 -5.95 3.72
CA VAL A 235 3.65 -4.54 3.44
C VAL A 235 3.30 -4.04 2.03
N HIS A 236 2.49 -4.76 1.24
CA HIS A 236 2.01 -4.26 -0.08
C HIS A 236 0.48 -4.23 -0.19
N GLY A 237 -0.18 -3.72 0.86
CA GLY A 237 -1.63 -3.48 0.89
C GLY A 237 -2.04 -2.00 1.00
N LEU A 238 -1.09 -1.06 0.95
CA LEU A 238 -1.38 0.37 1.06
C LEU A 238 -0.59 1.17 0.01
N GLU A 239 -1.00 1.05 -1.26
CA GLU A 239 -0.93 2.15 -2.23
C GLU A 239 -1.93 1.87 -3.36
N VAL A 240 -3.21 2.14 -3.07
CA VAL A 240 -4.25 2.27 -4.10
C VAL A 240 -4.25 3.72 -4.58
N ALA A 241 -3.98 3.84 -5.89
CA ALA A 241 -4.39 4.92 -6.78
C ALA A 241 -3.94 6.36 -6.45
N THR A 242 -2.97 6.84 -7.22
CA THR A 242 -3.13 8.16 -7.86
C THR A 242 -2.58 8.09 -9.29
N ASP A 243 -3.49 8.29 -10.22
CA ASP A 243 -3.39 8.81 -11.58
C ASP A 243 -1.99 9.01 -12.19
N GLY A 244 -1.88 8.51 -13.43
CA GLY A 244 -0.81 8.83 -14.36
C GLY A 244 -0.54 10.33 -14.41
N ILE A 245 0.65 10.70 -13.93
CA ILE A 245 1.32 11.92 -14.34
C ILE A 245 2.31 11.52 -15.43
N GLU A 246 1.86 11.64 -16.67
CA GLU A 246 2.70 11.67 -17.86
C GLU A 246 3.55 12.95 -17.82
N MET A 247 4.67 12.94 -17.09
CA MET A 247 5.71 13.97 -17.26
C MET A 247 6.56 13.64 -18.49
N ARG A 248 6.01 14.03 -19.64
CA ARG A 248 6.71 14.15 -20.91
C ARG A 248 7.76 15.27 -20.82
N THR A 249 8.94 14.98 -20.27
CA THR A 249 10.12 15.84 -20.47
C THR A 249 11.04 15.23 -21.53
N ASN A 250 10.76 15.64 -22.76
CA ASN A 250 11.62 15.55 -23.93
C ASN A 250 13.04 16.08 -23.62
N TRP A 251 14.03 15.19 -23.50
CA TRP A 251 15.43 15.56 -23.64
C TRP A 251 16.11 14.67 -24.68
N ARG A 252 16.04 15.12 -25.93
CA ARG A 252 16.93 14.68 -27.01
C ARG A 252 18.04 15.71 -27.13
N MET A 253 19.28 15.31 -26.82
CA MET A 253 20.49 16.09 -27.08
C MET A 253 20.63 16.40 -28.58
N PRO A 254 21.15 17.58 -28.93
CA PRO A 254 22.08 17.69 -30.04
C PRO A 254 23.39 18.33 -29.60
N THR A 255 24.46 17.58 -29.82
CA THR A 255 25.84 18.04 -29.86
C THR A 255 26.01 19.15 -30.90
N THR A 256 26.54 20.30 -30.50
CA THR A 256 27.20 21.23 -31.42
C THR A 256 28.52 21.71 -30.84
N SER A 257 29.58 21.27 -31.50
CA SER A 257 30.97 21.73 -31.37
C SER A 257 31.07 23.24 -31.61
N ALA A 258 31.71 23.95 -30.69
CA ALA A 258 32.26 25.30 -30.88
C ALA A 258 33.62 25.30 -30.16
N ALA A 259 34.72 25.22 -30.92
CA ALA A 259 35.53 26.36 -31.36
C ALA A 259 36.46 26.89 -30.26
N SER A 260 37.74 26.48 -30.34
CA SER A 260 38.85 27.05 -29.58
C SER A 260 39.98 27.48 -30.52
N SER A 261 39.89 28.74 -30.96
CA SER A 261 40.97 29.76 -31.10
C SER A 261 42.23 29.43 -31.97
N PRO A 262 43.22 30.35 -32.07
CA PRO A 262 43.36 31.24 -33.23
C PRO A 262 44.76 31.15 -33.89
N ILE A 263 44.96 31.62 -35.13
CA ILE A 263 46.28 32.06 -35.60
C ILE A 263 46.12 33.16 -36.67
N ALA A 264 46.82 34.26 -36.41
CA ALA A 264 46.99 35.41 -37.28
C ALA A 264 47.94 35.10 -38.46
N THR A 265 47.73 35.77 -39.60
CA THR A 265 48.81 36.27 -40.48
C THR A 265 48.20 37.14 -41.59
N SER A 266 48.66 38.38 -41.70
CA SER A 266 48.55 39.24 -42.89
C SER A 266 49.85 39.11 -43.72
N PRO A 267 50.03 39.89 -44.81
CA PRO A 267 49.53 39.74 -46.19
C PRO A 267 50.72 39.40 -47.15
N PRO A 268 50.63 39.41 -48.52
CA PRO A 268 50.52 40.66 -49.32
C PRO A 268 49.78 40.54 -50.69
N GLY A 269 49.38 41.70 -51.25
CA GLY A 269 49.72 42.03 -52.65
C GLY A 269 48.71 41.84 -53.80
N ARG A 270 48.22 42.99 -54.30
CA ARG A 270 48.09 43.44 -55.71
C ARG A 270 46.93 42.99 -56.63
N SER A 271 46.26 44.06 -57.12
CA SER A 271 45.87 44.41 -58.51
C SER A 271 44.67 43.76 -59.22
N SER A 272 43.63 44.57 -59.49
CA SER A 272 43.07 44.96 -60.81
C SER A 272 41.85 45.89 -60.57
N CYS A 273 41.86 47.16 -60.98
CA CYS A 273 41.46 47.72 -62.29
C CYS A 273 40.02 47.37 -62.73
N SER A 274 39.07 48.28 -62.50
CA SER A 274 38.00 48.66 -63.45
C SER A 274 37.24 49.88 -62.90
N GLY A 275 37.16 50.96 -63.68
CA GLY A 275 36.38 52.18 -63.38
C GLY A 275 37.21 53.45 -63.45
#